data_AF-A0AAU6WLE1-F1
#
_entry.id   AF-A0AAU6WLE1-F1
#
_cell.length_a   1.000
_cell.length_b   1.000
_cell.length_c   1.000
_cell.angle_alpha   90.00
_cell.angle_beta   90.00
_cell.angle_gamma   90.00
#
_symmetry.space_group_name_H-M   'P 1'
#
loop_
_entity.id
_entity.type
_entity.pdbx_description
1 polymer ?
#
loop_
_entity_poly.entity_id
_entity_poly.type
_entity_poly.pdbx_seq_one_letter_code
_entity_poly.pdbx_strand_id
1 'polypeptide(L)'
;MKFNTIAIGISLLGSIVISAQKPLYKDPKQPVEARIQDLLKRMTPEEKFWQCFMIPGDLDHVPKGQYAHGIFGLQVSAGNQGGGAAGQMLTYNANEDAEKLTQKINAIQKYFVEESRLGIPIIPFDEALHGLVREGATAFPQAIGLAATFNPELVKRVSTAIARNLS
;
A
#
# COMPACT_ATOMS: atom_id res chain seq x y z
N MET A 1 -19.07 38.53 69.36
CA MET A 1 -18.13 38.15 68.30
C MET A 1 -18.54 36.78 67.76
N LYS A 2 -19.01 36.68 66.51
CA LYS A 2 -19.39 35.41 65.86
C LYS A 2 -18.32 35.07 64.82
N PHE A 3 -17.63 33.94 64.99
CA PHE A 3 -16.64 33.44 64.04
C PHE A 3 -17.35 32.59 62.97
N ASN A 4 -17.19 32.98 61.71
CA ASN A 4 -17.66 32.22 60.54
C ASN A 4 -16.56 31.24 60.11
N THR A 5 -16.83 29.94 60.17
CA THR A 5 -15.91 28.90 59.69
C THR A 5 -16.19 28.63 58.20
N ILE A 6 -15.26 29.01 57.33
CA ILE A 6 -15.34 28.72 55.89
C ILE A 6 -14.66 27.36 55.65
N ALA A 7 -15.43 26.36 55.23
CA ALA A 7 -14.92 25.07 54.79
C ALA A 7 -14.49 25.16 53.31
N ILE A 8 -13.19 25.01 53.04
CA ILE A 8 -12.65 24.95 51.68
C ILE A 8 -12.66 23.48 51.25
N GLY A 9 -13.60 23.12 50.38
CA GLY A 9 -13.64 21.80 49.73
C GLY A 9 -12.62 21.74 48.60
N ILE A 10 -11.56 20.95 48.77
CA ILE A 10 -10.60 20.64 47.70
C ILE A 10 -11.22 19.57 46.81
N SER A 11 -11.68 19.96 45.63
CA SER A 11 -12.12 19.02 44.58
C SER A 11 -10.90 18.53 43.80
N LEU A 12 -10.52 17.26 44.02
CA LEU A 12 -9.52 16.57 43.21
C LEU A 12 -10.15 16.20 41.85
N LEU A 13 -9.94 17.05 40.84
CA LEU A 13 -10.13 16.69 39.43
C LEU A 13 -9.00 15.76 39.01
N GLY A 14 -9.21 14.45 39.16
CA GLY A 14 -8.33 13.43 38.62
C GLY A 14 -8.43 13.39 37.10
N SER A 15 -7.37 13.80 36.39
CA SER A 15 -7.26 13.68 34.94
C SER A 15 -7.25 12.20 34.53
N ILE A 16 -8.36 11.70 33.99
CA ILE A 16 -8.40 10.39 33.36
C ILE A 16 -7.64 10.50 32.04
N VAL A 17 -6.46 9.87 31.98
CA VAL A 17 -5.73 9.69 30.73
C VAL A 17 -6.43 8.59 29.95
N ILE A 18 -7.31 8.96 29.03
CA ILE A 18 -7.90 8.03 28.05
C ILE A 18 -6.80 7.67 27.07
N SER A 19 -6.13 6.53 27.29
CA SER A 19 -5.26 5.94 26.28
C SER A 19 -6.13 5.37 25.17
N ALA A 20 -6.03 5.93 23.96
CA ALA A 20 -6.71 5.38 22.80
C ALA A 20 -6.17 3.96 22.52
N GLN A 21 -7.00 2.94 22.73
CA GLN A 21 -6.62 1.56 22.48
C GLN A 21 -6.24 1.38 21.01
N LYS A 22 -5.02 0.88 20.75
CA LYS A 22 -4.53 0.59 19.40
C LYS A 22 -5.52 -0.35 18.69
N PRO A 23 -5.98 -0.06 17.47
CA PRO A 23 -6.89 -0.93 16.75
C PRO A 23 -6.33 -2.34 16.58
N LEU A 24 -7.18 -3.36 16.71
CA LEU A 24 -6.79 -4.78 16.66
C LEU A 24 -6.11 -5.12 15.34
N TYR A 25 -6.59 -4.59 14.21
CA TYR A 25 -5.99 -4.86 12.90
C TYR A 25 -4.52 -4.42 12.77
N LYS A 26 -4.07 -3.46 13.60
CA LYS A 26 -2.68 -2.97 13.68
C LYS A 26 -1.80 -3.75 14.67
N ASP A 27 -2.34 -4.77 15.34
CA ASP A 27 -1.58 -5.64 16.23
C ASP A 27 -1.12 -6.91 15.47
N PRO A 28 0.19 -7.06 15.17
CA PRO A 28 0.70 -8.21 14.44
C PRO A 28 0.64 -9.52 15.24
N LYS A 29 0.37 -9.47 16.55
CA LYS A 29 0.25 -10.66 17.40
C LYS A 29 -1.13 -11.33 17.32
N GLN A 30 -2.11 -10.65 16.71
CA GLN A 30 -3.48 -11.17 16.58
C GLN A 30 -3.62 -12.07 15.35
N PRO A 31 -4.53 -13.06 15.37
CA PRO A 31 -4.83 -13.89 14.21
C PRO A 31 -5.20 -13.05 12.98
N VAL A 32 -4.78 -13.48 11.79
CA VAL A 32 -5.01 -12.76 10.53
C VAL A 32 -6.50 -12.49 10.31
N GLU A 33 -7.35 -13.50 10.53
CA GLU A 33 -8.80 -13.41 10.39
C GLU A 33 -9.40 -12.39 11.36
N ALA A 34 -8.92 -12.35 12.60
CA ALA A 34 -9.39 -11.36 13.57
C ALA A 34 -9.04 -9.92 13.12
N ARG A 35 -7.83 -9.74 12.58
CA ARG A 35 -7.37 -8.46 12.03
C ARG A 35 -8.18 -8.04 10.80
N ILE A 36 -8.48 -8.98 9.89
CA ILE A 36 -9.33 -8.75 8.72
C ILE A 36 -10.73 -8.31 9.15
N GLN A 37 -11.35 -9.04 10.09
CA GLN A 37 -12.69 -8.72 10.57
C GLN A 37 -12.76 -7.37 11.27
N ASP A 38 -11.77 -7.01 12.09
CA ASP A 38 -11.69 -5.69 12.71
C ASP A 38 -11.51 -4.58 11.66
N LEU A 39 -10.66 -4.79 10.65
CA LEU A 39 -10.46 -3.82 9.57
C LEU A 39 -11.73 -3.61 8.74
N LEU A 40 -12.37 -4.69 8.27
CA LEU A 40 -13.57 -4.62 7.42
C LEU A 40 -14.77 -3.95 8.12
N LYS A 41 -14.87 -4.10 9.46
CA LYS A 41 -15.89 -3.41 10.26
C LYS A 41 -15.65 -1.91 10.37
N ARG A 42 -14.40 -1.47 10.28
CA ARG A 42 -14.01 -0.05 10.35
C ARG A 42 -14.12 0.66 9.01
N MET A 43 -14.16 -0.07 7.90
CA MET A 43 -14.20 0.50 6.55
C MET A 43 -15.59 1.02 6.16
N THR A 44 -15.64 2.18 5.51
CA THR A 44 -16.82 2.67 4.81
C THR A 44 -17.05 1.88 3.51
N PRO A 45 -18.25 1.94 2.91
CA PRO A 45 -18.48 1.36 1.59
C PRO A 45 -17.51 1.88 0.52
N GLU A 46 -17.16 3.16 0.55
CA GLU A 46 -16.23 3.79 -0.39
C GLU A 46 -14.81 3.23 -0.23
N GLU A 47 -14.32 3.09 1.00
CA GLU A 47 -13.02 2.46 1.26
C GLU A 47 -13.01 1.00 0.80
N LYS A 48 -14.11 0.26 0.98
CA LYS A 48 -14.24 -1.12 0.47
C LYS A 48 -14.21 -1.15 -1.05
N PHE A 49 -14.93 -0.21 -1.69
CA PHE A 49 -14.93 -0.07 -3.14
C PHE A 49 -13.51 0.15 -3.67
N TRP A 50 -12.74 1.08 -3.10
CA TRP A 50 -11.37 1.36 -3.53
C TRP A 50 -10.39 0.19 -3.32
N GLN A 51 -10.63 -0.67 -2.33
CA GLN A 51 -9.88 -1.91 -2.14
C GLN A 51 -10.17 -3.00 -3.19
N CYS A 52 -11.03 -2.74 -4.18
CA CYS A 52 -11.29 -3.62 -5.32
C CYS A 52 -10.65 -3.14 -6.62
N PHE A 53 -9.88 -2.04 -6.61
CA PHE A 53 -9.29 -1.46 -7.81
C PHE A 53 -7.77 -1.39 -7.78
N MET A 54 -7.18 -1.84 -8.87
CA MET A 54 -5.79 -1.60 -9.24
C MET A 54 -5.79 -0.69 -10.45
N ILE A 55 -5.06 0.43 -10.39
CA ILE A 55 -4.97 1.38 -11.51
C ILE A 55 -3.51 1.74 -11.82
N PRO A 56 -3.20 2.07 -13.09
CA PRO A 56 -1.93 2.70 -13.43
C PRO A 56 -1.83 4.08 -12.79
N GLY A 57 -0.70 4.39 -12.17
CA GLY A 57 -0.45 5.73 -11.63
C GLY A 57 0.55 5.77 -10.49
N ASP A 58 0.90 7.00 -10.11
CA ASP A 58 1.74 7.35 -8.97
C ASP A 58 1.13 8.54 -8.20
N LEU A 59 1.93 9.27 -7.41
CA LEU A 59 1.51 10.44 -6.64
C LEU A 59 1.89 11.79 -7.29
N ASP A 60 2.60 11.81 -8.41
CA ASP A 60 3.26 13.03 -8.92
C ASP A 60 2.25 14.08 -9.42
N HIS A 61 1.07 13.64 -9.87
CA HIS A 61 0.02 14.52 -10.44
C HIS A 61 -1.38 14.23 -9.91
N VAL A 62 -1.48 13.73 -8.67
CA VAL A 62 -2.77 13.32 -8.11
C VAL A 62 -3.49 14.51 -7.45
N PRO A 63 -4.71 14.88 -7.91
CA PRO A 63 -5.59 15.80 -7.18
C PRO A 63 -5.66 15.50 -5.69
N LYS A 64 -5.55 16.55 -4.87
CA LYS A 64 -5.72 16.43 -3.42
C LYS A 64 -7.03 15.71 -3.10
N GLY A 65 -6.92 14.61 -2.37
CA GLY A 65 -8.08 13.82 -1.92
C GLY A 65 -8.51 12.69 -2.85
N GLN A 66 -7.92 12.52 -4.05
CA GLN A 66 -8.29 11.42 -4.96
C GLN A 66 -8.20 10.04 -4.28
N TYR A 67 -7.19 9.84 -3.42
CA TYR A 67 -6.98 8.60 -2.69
C TYR A 67 -7.28 8.72 -1.18
N ALA A 68 -8.12 9.66 -0.77
CA ALA A 68 -8.49 9.84 0.64
C ALA A 68 -9.10 8.58 1.28
N HIS A 69 -9.75 7.74 0.46
CA HIS A 69 -10.35 6.47 0.87
C HIS A 69 -9.42 5.25 0.64
N GLY A 70 -8.16 5.48 0.31
CA GLY A 70 -7.20 4.42 -0.04
C GLY A 70 -7.38 3.90 -1.47
N ILE A 71 -6.61 2.87 -1.80
CA ILE A 71 -6.72 2.05 -3.02
C ILE A 71 -6.09 0.69 -2.75
N PHE A 72 -6.48 -0.37 -3.48
CA PHE A 72 -5.84 -1.69 -3.34
C PHE A 72 -4.40 -1.67 -3.84
N GLY A 73 -4.17 -1.05 -4.99
CA GLY A 73 -2.82 -0.93 -5.52
C GLY A 73 -2.67 -0.02 -6.70
N LEU A 74 -1.42 0.28 -6.97
CA LEU A 74 -0.99 1.13 -8.06
C LEU A 74 0.03 0.38 -8.89
N GLN A 75 -0.12 0.45 -10.22
CA GLN A 75 0.93 0.05 -11.14
C GLN A 75 1.87 1.24 -11.34
N VAL A 76 2.95 1.23 -10.56
CA VAL A 76 3.87 2.37 -10.45
C VAL A 76 4.68 2.49 -11.74
N SER A 77 4.88 3.72 -12.20
CA SER A 77 5.62 4.01 -13.43
C SER A 77 4.97 3.44 -14.70
N ALA A 78 3.66 3.19 -14.64
CA ALA A 78 2.80 2.91 -15.78
C ALA A 78 1.81 4.07 -15.99
N GLY A 79 1.76 4.61 -17.21
CA GLY A 79 0.83 5.65 -17.63
C GLY A 79 -0.22 5.10 -18.59
N ASN A 80 -1.45 5.59 -18.48
CA ASN A 80 -2.55 5.14 -19.32
C ASN A 80 -2.57 5.94 -20.64
N GLN A 81 -2.44 5.28 -21.81
CA GLN A 81 -2.43 5.99 -23.11
C GLN A 81 -3.82 6.47 -23.56
N GLY A 82 -4.90 5.98 -22.95
CA GLY A 82 -6.27 6.19 -23.45
C GLY A 82 -7.00 7.42 -22.93
N GLY A 83 -6.39 8.27 -22.09
CA GLY A 83 -7.05 9.45 -21.52
C GLY A 83 -8.26 9.17 -20.60
N GLY A 84 -8.52 7.91 -20.28
CA GLY A 84 -9.63 7.48 -19.41
C GLY A 84 -9.32 6.17 -18.70
N ALA A 85 -10.08 5.85 -17.65
CA ALA A 85 -9.89 4.69 -16.78
C ALA A 85 -10.01 3.32 -17.49
N ALA A 86 -10.42 3.29 -18.76
CA ALA A 86 -10.58 2.09 -19.59
C ALA A 86 -9.42 1.86 -20.58
N GLY A 87 -8.39 2.71 -20.59
CA GLY A 87 -7.22 2.45 -21.42
C GLY A 87 -6.49 1.20 -20.93
N GLN A 88 -6.40 0.19 -21.79
CA GLN A 88 -5.64 -1.05 -21.53
C GLN A 88 -4.20 -0.97 -22.04
N MET A 89 -3.87 0.06 -22.82
CA MET A 89 -2.53 0.25 -23.35
C MET A 89 -1.70 1.09 -22.38
N LEU A 90 -0.76 0.42 -21.73
CA LEU A 90 0.10 0.99 -20.71
C LEU A 90 1.44 1.40 -21.33
N THR A 91 1.89 2.61 -21.01
CA THR A 91 3.26 3.04 -21.25
C THR A 91 4.06 2.85 -19.97
N TYR A 92 5.11 2.05 -20.02
CA TYR A 92 6.04 1.91 -18.92
C TYR A 92 7.17 2.92 -19.06
N ASN A 93 7.51 3.60 -17.97
CA ASN A 93 8.75 4.37 -17.92
C ASN A 93 9.92 3.39 -17.74
N ALA A 94 10.57 3.01 -18.84
CA ALA A 94 11.70 2.09 -18.81
C ALA A 94 13.00 2.75 -18.32
N ASN A 95 13.06 4.09 -18.28
CA ASN A 95 14.27 4.88 -17.96
C ASN A 95 14.45 5.11 -16.44
N GLU A 96 13.60 4.50 -15.61
CA GLU A 96 13.76 4.53 -14.15
C GLU A 96 14.59 3.33 -13.69
N ASP A 97 15.69 3.61 -12.99
CA ASP A 97 16.48 2.60 -12.30
C ASP A 97 15.73 2.04 -11.08
N ALA A 98 16.17 0.86 -10.61
CA ALA A 98 15.53 0.15 -9.49
C ALA A 98 15.53 0.96 -8.18
N GLU A 99 16.53 1.82 -7.98
CA GLU A 99 16.64 2.64 -6.78
C GLU A 99 15.56 3.72 -6.74
N LYS A 100 15.36 4.45 -7.84
CA LYS A 100 14.30 5.48 -7.96
C LYS A 100 12.92 4.86 -7.79
N LEU A 101 12.66 3.70 -8.38
CA LEU A 101 11.38 3.00 -8.21
C LEU A 101 11.15 2.61 -6.75
N THR A 102 12.17 2.09 -6.07
CA THR A 102 12.09 1.74 -4.65
C THR A 102 11.78 2.96 -3.79
N GLN A 103 12.46 4.09 -4.05
CA GLN A 103 12.18 5.35 -3.37
C GLN A 103 10.75 5.83 -3.63
N LYS A 104 10.26 5.69 -4.86
CA LYS A 104 8.89 6.06 -5.25
C LYS A 104 7.85 5.18 -4.55
N ILE A 105 8.02 3.85 -4.57
CA ILE A 105 7.14 2.91 -3.86
C ILE A 105 7.14 3.21 -2.36
N ASN A 106 8.29 3.47 -1.75
CA ASN A 106 8.38 3.81 -0.33
C ASN A 106 7.63 5.11 0.00
N ALA A 107 7.76 6.14 -0.83
CA ALA A 107 7.01 7.39 -0.67
C ALA A 107 5.51 7.17 -0.79
N ILE A 108 5.07 6.37 -1.77
CA ILE A 108 3.67 5.99 -1.96
C ILE A 108 3.15 5.22 -0.74
N GLN A 109 3.88 4.20 -0.29
CA GLN A 109 3.51 3.42 0.89
C GLN A 109 3.38 4.29 2.13
N LYS A 110 4.33 5.19 2.35
CA LYS A 110 4.32 6.13 3.46
C LYS A 110 3.07 7.02 3.43
N TYR A 111 2.73 7.58 2.27
CA TYR A 111 1.51 8.35 2.08
C TYR A 111 0.26 7.55 2.49
N PHE A 112 0.09 6.32 1.99
CA PHE A 112 -1.09 5.53 2.33
C PHE A 112 -1.14 5.11 3.80
N VAL A 113 0.01 4.88 4.44
CA VAL A 113 0.07 4.51 5.87
C VAL A 113 -0.19 5.72 6.78
N GLU A 114 0.31 6.90 6.43
CA GLU A 114 0.28 8.10 7.29
C GLU A 114 -0.92 9.01 7.02
N GLU A 115 -1.33 9.16 5.76
CA GLU A 115 -2.35 10.15 5.34
C GLU A 115 -3.75 9.55 5.15
N SER A 116 -3.86 8.23 4.91
CA SER A 116 -5.18 7.59 4.82
C SER A 116 -5.75 7.29 6.20
N ARG A 117 -7.07 7.41 6.35
CA ARG A 117 -7.77 7.26 7.64
C ARG A 117 -7.46 5.95 8.36
N LEU A 118 -7.36 4.84 7.61
CA LEU A 118 -7.09 3.51 8.16
C LEU A 118 -5.62 3.09 8.05
N GLY A 119 -4.77 3.85 7.35
CA GLY A 119 -3.35 3.53 7.18
C GLY A 119 -3.12 2.16 6.54
N ILE A 120 -3.94 1.81 5.53
CA ILE A 120 -3.82 0.53 4.81
C ILE A 120 -2.74 0.72 3.73
N PRO A 121 -1.63 -0.04 3.76
CA PRO A 121 -0.62 0.03 2.70
C PRO A 121 -1.18 -0.47 1.37
N ILE A 122 -0.63 0.04 0.27
CA ILE A 122 -1.00 -0.44 -1.07
C ILE A 122 -0.22 -1.70 -1.42
N ILE A 123 -0.70 -2.46 -2.41
CA ILE A 123 0.12 -3.45 -3.10
C ILE A 123 0.70 -2.78 -4.35
N PRO A 124 2.04 -2.64 -4.48
CA PRO A 124 2.64 -2.13 -5.70
C PRO A 124 2.61 -3.22 -6.77
N PHE A 125 2.22 -2.86 -7.98
CA PHE A 125 2.19 -3.76 -9.14
C PHE A 125 3.25 -3.33 -10.16
N ASP A 126 3.91 -4.31 -10.76
CA ASP A 126 4.86 -4.11 -11.85
C ASP A 126 4.81 -5.31 -12.82
N GLU A 127 5.34 -5.13 -14.03
CA GLU A 127 5.42 -6.17 -15.05
C GLU A 127 6.73 -6.93 -14.98
N ALA A 128 6.61 -8.25 -14.86
CA ALA A 128 7.75 -9.15 -14.63
C ALA A 128 7.67 -10.45 -15.45
N LEU A 129 6.93 -10.45 -16.58
CA LEU A 129 6.59 -11.65 -17.36
C LEU A 129 7.81 -12.51 -17.75
N HIS A 130 8.91 -11.87 -18.15
CA HIS A 130 10.14 -12.55 -18.56
C HIS A 130 11.38 -11.79 -18.08
N GLY A 131 11.29 -11.23 -16.89
CA GLY A 131 12.20 -10.17 -16.42
C GLY A 131 11.42 -8.91 -16.12
N LEU A 132 11.96 -8.09 -15.22
CA LEU A 132 11.40 -6.79 -14.89
C LEU A 132 11.50 -5.86 -16.11
N VAL A 133 10.42 -5.19 -16.48
CA VAL A 133 10.39 -4.30 -17.66
C VAL A 133 11.05 -2.95 -17.34
N ARG A 134 12.38 -2.94 -17.16
CA ARG A 134 13.19 -1.76 -16.81
C ARG A 134 14.58 -1.80 -17.42
N GLU A 135 15.20 -0.62 -17.54
CA GLU A 135 16.60 -0.50 -17.94
C GLU A 135 17.53 -1.16 -16.90
N GLY A 136 18.52 -1.92 -17.38
CA GLY A 136 19.48 -2.62 -16.53
C GLY A 136 18.98 -3.92 -15.88
N ALA A 137 17.68 -4.24 -15.98
CA ALA A 137 17.15 -5.51 -15.48
C ALA A 137 17.52 -6.69 -16.39
N THR A 138 17.68 -7.88 -15.81
CA THR A 138 17.92 -9.10 -16.59
C THR A 138 16.67 -9.50 -17.37
N ALA A 139 16.79 -9.60 -18.69
CA ALA A 139 15.77 -10.15 -19.57
C ALA A 139 16.01 -11.66 -19.78
N PHE A 140 14.98 -12.45 -19.51
CA PHE A 140 14.92 -13.89 -19.75
C PHE A 140 14.17 -14.19 -21.05
N PRO A 141 14.29 -15.42 -21.61
CA PRO A 141 13.42 -15.86 -22.70
C PRO A 141 11.94 -15.71 -22.32
N GLN A 142 11.10 -15.39 -23.31
CA GLN A 142 9.65 -15.33 -23.13
C GLN A 142 9.09 -16.64 -22.55
N ALA A 143 7.93 -16.56 -21.90
CA ALA A 143 7.30 -17.72 -21.25
C ALA A 143 7.21 -18.96 -22.17
N ILE A 144 6.91 -18.76 -23.46
CA ILE A 144 6.87 -19.86 -24.44
C ILE A 144 8.25 -20.50 -24.70
N GLY A 145 9.32 -19.71 -24.69
CA GLY A 145 10.69 -20.20 -24.81
C GLY A 145 11.15 -20.93 -23.55
N LEU A 146 10.77 -20.44 -22.37
CA LEU A 146 11.02 -21.15 -21.11
C LEU A 146 10.25 -22.47 -21.04
N ALA A 147 9.02 -22.51 -21.54
CA ALA A 147 8.21 -23.74 -21.61
C ALA A 147 8.89 -24.83 -22.46
N ALA A 148 9.56 -24.44 -23.56
CA ALA A 148 10.28 -25.37 -24.42
C ALA A 148 11.47 -26.08 -23.75
N THR A 149 11.89 -25.62 -22.56
CA THR A 149 12.94 -26.31 -21.78
C THR A 149 12.44 -27.55 -21.05
N PHE A 150 11.12 -27.68 -20.85
CA PHE A 150 10.48 -28.72 -20.03
C PHE A 150 11.12 -28.88 -18.64
N ASN A 151 11.65 -27.79 -18.07
CA ASN A 151 12.39 -27.81 -16.81
C ASN A 151 11.77 -26.87 -15.77
N PRO A 152 10.84 -27.35 -14.92
CA PRO A 152 10.20 -26.54 -13.88
C PRO A 152 11.17 -25.95 -12.86
N GLU A 153 12.26 -26.65 -12.52
CA GLU A 153 13.27 -26.14 -11.59
C GLU A 153 14.05 -24.96 -12.19
N LEU A 154 14.30 -24.97 -13.50
CA LEU A 154 14.87 -23.82 -14.20
C LEU A 154 13.91 -22.63 -14.16
N VAL A 155 12.62 -22.83 -14.46
CA VAL A 155 11.60 -21.77 -14.40
C VAL A 155 11.51 -21.18 -12.99
N LYS A 156 11.52 -22.03 -11.95
CA LYS A 156 11.55 -21.58 -10.55
C LYS A 156 12.76 -20.71 -10.22
N ARG A 157 13.96 -21.08 -10.72
CA ARG A 157 15.18 -20.27 -10.57
C ARG A 157 15.07 -18.92 -11.27
N VAL A 158 14.50 -18.89 -12.47
CA VAL A 158 14.21 -17.65 -13.22
C VAL A 158 13.25 -16.77 -12.43
N SER A 159 12.11 -17.28 -11.98
CA SER A 159 11.16 -16.52 -11.17
C SER A 159 11.76 -16.01 -9.86
N THR A 160 12.63 -16.81 -9.22
CA THR A 160 13.36 -16.38 -8.00
C THR A 160 14.34 -15.25 -8.30
N ALA A 161 15.04 -15.29 -9.44
CA ALA A 161 15.94 -14.22 -9.85
C ALA A 161 15.17 -12.92 -10.16
N ILE A 162 14.02 -13.03 -10.84
CA ILE A 162 13.13 -11.89 -11.09
C ILE A 162 12.65 -11.28 -9.77
N ALA A 163 12.18 -12.10 -8.82
CA ALA A 163 11.70 -11.62 -7.52
C ALA A 163 12.77 -10.86 -6.73
N ARG A 164 14.04 -11.26 -6.82
CA ARG A 164 15.16 -10.55 -6.16
C ARG A 164 15.47 -9.20 -6.80
N ASN A 165 15.13 -9.00 -8.06
CA ASN A 165 15.31 -7.70 -8.73
C ASN A 165 14.17 -6.72 -8.39
N LEU A 166 13.10 -7.19 -7.73
CA LEU A 166 11.96 -6.38 -7.29
C LEU A 166 12.08 -5.89 -5.83
N SER A 167 12.99 -6.47 -5.04
CA SER A 167 13.16 -6.26 -3.59
C SER A 167 14.44 -5.50 -3.26
#